data_AF-I4DLH7-F1
#
_entry.id   AF-I4DLH7-F1
#
_cell.length_a   1.000
_cell.length_b   1.000
_cell.length_c   1.000
_cell.angle_alpha   90.00
_cell.angle_beta   90.00
_cell.angle_gamma   90.00
#
_symmetry.space_group_name_H-M   'P 1'
#
loop_
_entity.id
_entity.type
_entity.pdbx_description
1 polymer ?
#
loop_
_entity_poly.entity_id
_entity_poly.type
_entity_poly.pdbx_seq_one_letter_code
_entity_poly.pdbx_strand_id
1 'polypeptide(L)'
;MGKPTQRVLIKHPKTKEIEAAHQFYVNDAFTSKLHRVKIQTVAAKGESEPERRETRNKVDEDRKHEIEAAIVRIMKARKRMAHTLLVAEVTEQLRARFLPSPVVIKKRIEGLIEREYLARTPDDRKVYTYVA
;
A
#
# COMPACT_ATOMS: atom_id res chain seq x y z
N MET A 1 -28.26 -4.85 -6.43
CA MET A 1 -29.57 -4.43 -6.99
C MET A 1 -29.59 -2.90 -7.03
N GLY A 2 -29.68 -2.28 -8.22
CA GLY A 2 -29.68 -0.81 -8.37
C GLY A 2 -30.87 -0.12 -7.69
N LYS A 3 -30.92 1.22 -7.70
CA LYS A 3 -32.06 1.98 -7.17
C LYS A 3 -33.34 1.62 -7.92
N PRO A 4 -34.52 1.49 -7.27
CA PRO A 4 -35.79 1.13 -7.93
C PRO A 4 -36.10 2.00 -9.17
N THR A 5 -35.77 3.29 -9.11
CA THR A 5 -35.92 4.28 -10.19
C THR A 5 -34.98 4.08 -11.39
N GLN A 6 -34.13 3.05 -11.37
CA GLN A 6 -33.17 2.71 -12.42
C GLN A 6 -33.21 1.20 -12.76
N ARG A 7 -34.20 0.44 -12.25
CA ARG A 7 -34.32 -1.01 -12.47
C ARG A 7 -35.08 -1.30 -13.76
N VAL A 8 -34.36 -1.28 -14.88
CA VAL A 8 -34.89 -1.64 -16.19
C VAL A 8 -34.93 -3.15 -16.45
N LEU A 9 -34.21 -3.95 -15.65
CA LEU A 9 -34.17 -5.42 -15.75
C LEU A 9 -34.53 -6.09 -14.41
N ILE A 10 -35.16 -7.25 -14.50
CA ILE A 10 -35.45 -8.17 -13.38
C ILE A 10 -34.57 -9.41 -13.53
N LYS A 11 -33.96 -9.87 -12.42
CA LYS A 11 -33.15 -11.10 -12.37
C LYS A 11 -33.93 -12.25 -11.72
N HIS A 12 -33.84 -13.44 -12.30
CA HIS A 12 -34.36 -14.68 -11.73
C HIS A 12 -33.25 -15.74 -11.61
N PRO A 13 -33.02 -16.33 -10.41
CA PRO A 13 -33.58 -15.97 -9.11
C PRO A 13 -33.12 -14.59 -8.60
N LYS A 14 -33.90 -13.99 -7.70
CA LYS A 14 -33.66 -12.64 -7.15
C LYS A 14 -32.59 -12.64 -6.05
N THR A 15 -31.35 -13.00 -6.42
CA THR A 15 -30.20 -13.02 -5.52
C THR A 15 -29.27 -11.82 -5.74
N LYS A 16 -28.33 -11.59 -4.82
CA LYS A 16 -27.35 -10.50 -4.90
C LYS A 16 -26.30 -10.77 -5.98
N GLU A 17 -25.93 -12.04 -6.17
CA GLU A 17 -24.88 -12.48 -7.07
C GLU A 17 -25.41 -12.84 -8.46
N ILE A 18 -24.54 -12.77 -9.46
CA ILE A 18 -24.84 -13.11 -10.85
C ILE A 18 -24.07 -14.39 -11.17
N GLU A 19 -24.78 -15.40 -11.65
CA GLU A 19 -24.26 -16.72 -11.99
C GLU A 19 -24.69 -17.04 -13.43
N ALA A 20 -24.00 -17.97 -14.07
CA ALA A 20 -24.24 -18.31 -15.48
C ALA A 20 -25.67 -18.78 -15.78
N ALA A 21 -26.34 -19.42 -14.81
CA ALA A 21 -27.71 -19.90 -14.96
C ALA A 21 -28.79 -18.81 -14.71
N HIS A 22 -28.40 -17.62 -14.26
CA HIS A 22 -29.36 -16.55 -13.96
C HIS A 22 -29.94 -15.95 -15.24
N GLN A 23 -31.25 -15.78 -15.25
CA GLN A 23 -31.98 -15.19 -16.37
C GLN A 23 -32.37 -13.75 -16.05
N PHE A 24 -32.37 -12.91 -17.08
CA PHE A 24 -32.73 -11.51 -16.99
C PHE A 24 -33.88 -11.21 -17.94
N TYR A 25 -34.84 -10.45 -17.44
CA TYR A 25 -36.06 -10.06 -18.16
C TYR A 25 -36.17 -8.54 -18.16
N VAL A 26 -36.81 -7.98 -19.19
CA VAL A 26 -37.20 -6.58 -19.19
C VAL A 26 -38.20 -6.34 -18.05
N ASN A 27 -38.01 -5.27 -17.29
CA ASN A 27 -38.96 -4.87 -16.27
C ASN A 27 -40.06 -4.02 -16.89
N ASP A 28 -41.13 -4.64 -17.38
CA ASP A 28 -42.25 -3.92 -18.01
C ASP A 28 -42.99 -2.99 -17.03
N ALA A 29 -42.83 -3.20 -15.72
CA ALA A 29 -43.35 -2.31 -14.67
C ALA A 29 -42.44 -1.10 -14.37
N PHE A 30 -41.33 -0.94 -15.10
CA PHE A 30 -40.42 0.19 -14.91
C PHE A 30 -41.06 1.52 -15.32
N THR A 31 -41.01 2.50 -14.43
CA THR A 31 -41.44 3.88 -14.71
C THR A 31 -40.40 4.88 -14.20
N SER A 32 -40.25 6.01 -14.90
CA SER A 32 -39.34 7.10 -14.55
C SER A 32 -40.01 8.45 -14.75
N LYS A 33 -39.78 9.38 -13.82
CA LYS A 33 -40.20 10.79 -13.95
C LYS A 33 -39.32 11.57 -14.95
N LEU A 34 -38.16 11.03 -15.30
CA LEU A 34 -37.20 11.64 -16.22
C LEU A 34 -37.27 10.96 -17.59
N HIS A 35 -37.31 11.76 -18.65
CA HIS A 35 -37.21 11.30 -20.04
C HIS A 35 -35.85 10.63 -20.35
N ARG A 36 -34.79 11.07 -19.67
CA ARG A 36 -33.45 10.47 -19.77
C ARG A 36 -33.11 9.76 -18.45
N VAL A 37 -33.10 8.43 -18.48
CA VAL A 37 -32.66 7.61 -17.35
C VAL A 37 -31.17 7.33 -17.48
N LYS A 38 -30.35 7.94 -16.62
CA LYS A 38 -28.92 7.63 -16.57
C LYS A 38 -28.73 6.30 -15.84
N ILE A 39 -28.46 5.24 -16.60
CA ILE A 39 -27.97 3.99 -16.05
C ILE A 39 -26.49 4.20 -15.74
N GLN A 40 -26.17 4.32 -14.45
CA GLN A 40 -24.78 4.33 -14.04
C GLN A 40 -24.25 2.92 -14.27
N THR A 41 -23.42 2.76 -15.30
CA THR A 41 -22.56 1.59 -15.39
C THR A 41 -21.82 1.48 -14.08
N VAL A 42 -21.57 0.25 -13.61
CA VAL A 42 -20.68 0.03 -12.48
C VAL A 42 -19.34 0.61 -12.93
N ALA A 43 -19.12 1.90 -12.64
CA ALA A 43 -17.88 2.60 -12.87
C ALA A 43 -16.83 1.66 -12.30
N ALA A 44 -15.83 1.33 -13.13
CA ALA A 44 -14.73 0.42 -12.81
C ALA A 44 -14.53 0.44 -11.31
N LYS A 45 -15.01 -0.61 -10.63
CA LYS A 45 -14.78 -0.76 -9.19
C LYS A 45 -13.30 -0.52 -9.08
N GLY A 46 -12.88 0.52 -8.34
CA GLY A 46 -11.45 0.80 -8.16
C GLY A 46 -10.74 -0.51 -7.83
N GLU A 47 -9.48 -0.65 -8.28
CA GLU A 47 -8.65 -1.87 -8.24
C GLU A 47 -9.31 -3.03 -7.50
N SER A 48 -9.58 -4.12 -8.22
CA SER A 48 -10.02 -5.37 -7.61
C SER A 48 -9.12 -5.71 -6.42
N GLU A 49 -9.65 -6.36 -5.37
CA GLU A 49 -8.87 -6.71 -4.18
C GLU A 49 -7.46 -7.30 -4.49
N PRO A 50 -7.25 -8.16 -5.51
CA PRO A 50 -5.91 -8.56 -5.91
C PRO A 50 -5.04 -7.43 -6.47
N GLU A 51 -5.56 -6.57 -7.35
CA GLU A 51 -4.83 -5.40 -7.90
C GLU A 51 -4.43 -4.43 -6.77
N ARG A 52 -5.36 -4.17 -5.84
CA ARG A 52 -5.12 -3.28 -4.70
C ARG A 52 -4.04 -3.81 -3.75
N ARG A 53 -3.97 -5.14 -3.61
CA ARG A 53 -2.92 -5.80 -2.85
C ARG A 53 -1.56 -5.69 -3.55
N GLU A 54 -1.53 -5.85 -4.87
CA GLU A 54 -0.31 -5.70 -5.66
C GLU A 54 0.24 -4.27 -5.57
N THR A 55 -0.63 -3.26 -5.73
CA THR A 55 -0.26 -1.85 -5.59
C THR A 55 0.31 -1.54 -4.21
N ARG A 56 -0.29 -2.08 -3.13
CA ARG A 56 0.25 -1.93 -1.77
C ARG A 56 1.63 -2.58 -1.61
N ASN A 57 1.82 -3.77 -2.15
CA ASN A 57 3.11 -4.45 -2.07
C ASN A 57 4.22 -3.65 -2.76
N LYS A 58 3.94 -3.08 -3.94
CA LYS A 58 4.90 -2.22 -4.66
C LYS A 58 5.30 -1.00 -3.82
N VAL A 59 4.32 -0.31 -3.24
CA VAL A 59 4.57 0.83 -2.34
C VAL A 59 5.43 0.44 -1.13
N ASP A 60 5.19 -0.73 -0.55
CA ASP A 60 5.96 -1.20 0.60
C ASP A 60 7.40 -1.60 0.23
N GLU A 61 7.64 -2.12 -0.98
CA GLU A 61 9.00 -2.31 -1.49
C GLU A 61 9.72 -0.97 -1.70
N ASP A 62 9.08 0.03 -2.31
CA ASP A 62 9.69 1.35 -2.52
C ASP A 62 10.09 2.01 -1.20
N ARG A 63 9.24 1.88 -0.17
CA ARG A 63 9.54 2.38 1.18
C ARG A 63 10.78 1.73 1.78
N LYS A 64 11.05 0.44 1.52
CA LYS A 64 12.27 -0.22 2.01
C LYS A 64 13.52 0.40 1.40
N HIS A 65 13.49 0.68 0.10
CA HIS A 65 14.60 1.31 -0.60
C HIS A 65 14.85 2.73 -0.08
N GLU A 66 13.80 3.51 0.15
CA GLU A 66 13.89 4.86 0.73
C GLU A 66 14.50 4.84 2.15
N ILE A 67 14.14 3.86 2.97
CA ILE A 67 14.74 3.66 4.30
C ILE A 67 16.23 3.36 4.20
N GLU A 68 16.63 2.43 3.32
CA GLU A 68 18.05 2.10 3.12
C GLU A 68 18.85 3.32 2.65
N ALA A 69 18.31 4.08 1.69
CA ALA A 69 18.95 5.28 1.18
C ALA A 69 19.10 6.36 2.28
N ALA A 70 18.10 6.53 3.16
CA ALA A 70 18.19 7.42 4.31
C ALA A 70 19.30 6.99 5.28
N ILE A 71 19.33 5.71 5.65
CA ILE A 71 20.35 5.14 6.55
C ILE A 71 21.76 5.39 5.97
N VAL A 72 21.98 5.07 4.70
CA VAL A 72 23.29 5.23 4.06
C VAL A 72 23.71 6.71 4.00
N ARG A 73 22.80 7.63 3.66
CA ARG A 73 23.11 9.08 3.65
C ARG A 73 23.54 9.59 5.03
N ILE A 74 22.80 9.22 6.08
CA ILE A 74 23.11 9.61 7.46
C ILE A 74 24.47 9.03 7.89
N MET A 75 24.66 7.73 7.72
CA MET A 75 25.87 7.04 8.17
C MET A 75 27.10 7.47 7.38
N LYS A 76 26.97 7.76 6.09
CA LYS A 76 28.08 8.27 5.26
C LYS A 76 28.58 9.62 5.75
N ALA A 77 27.69 10.50 6.23
CA ALA A 77 28.02 11.82 6.75
C ALA A 77 28.58 11.76 8.19
N ARG A 78 27.98 10.95 9.06
CA ARG A 78 28.32 10.88 10.49
C ARG A 78 29.47 9.91 10.81
N LYS A 79 29.71 8.93 9.92
CA LYS A 79 30.69 7.83 10.03
C LYS A 79 30.44 6.84 11.18
N ARG A 80 30.01 7.30 12.34
CA ARG A 80 29.70 6.48 13.52
C ARG A 80 28.43 6.99 14.21
N MET A 81 27.51 6.11 14.59
CA MET A 81 26.27 6.50 15.27
C MET A 81 25.66 5.38 16.11
N ALA A 82 25.09 5.74 17.26
CA ALA A 82 24.33 4.83 18.11
C ALA A 82 22.96 4.48 17.50
N HIS A 83 22.50 3.25 17.70
CA HIS A 83 21.27 2.71 17.12
C HIS A 83 20.06 3.60 17.37
N THR A 84 19.83 4.03 18.60
CA THR A 84 18.68 4.86 18.97
C THR A 84 18.67 6.19 18.22
N LEU A 85 19.85 6.81 18.05
CA LEU A 85 20.00 8.07 17.32
C LEU A 85 19.79 7.87 15.82
N LEU A 86 20.33 6.79 15.25
CA LEU A 86 20.14 6.46 13.84
C LEU A 86 18.66 6.22 13.52
N VAL A 87 17.95 5.47 14.35
CA VAL A 87 16.51 5.23 14.18
C VAL A 87 15.72 6.54 14.25
N ALA A 88 16.08 7.44 15.17
CA ALA A 88 15.43 8.74 15.30
C ALA A 88 15.71 9.64 14.08
N GLU A 89 16.96 9.80 13.63
CA GLU A 89 17.30 10.60 12.45
C GLU A 89 16.65 10.06 11.17
N VAL A 90 16.63 8.73 10.97
CA VAL A 90 15.95 8.12 9.81
C VAL A 90 14.45 8.39 9.83
N THR A 91 13.82 8.28 11.01
CA THR A 91 12.39 8.56 11.17
C THR A 91 12.07 10.00 10.85
N GLU A 92 12.87 10.94 11.37
CA GLU A 92 12.68 12.37 11.14
C GLU A 92 12.91 12.74 9.67
N GLN A 93 13.96 12.20 9.03
CA GLN A 93 14.25 12.47 7.62
C GLN A 93 13.14 11.99 6.67
N LEU A 94 12.47 10.88 6.99
CA LEU A 94 11.42 10.30 6.15
C LEU A 94 10.01 10.78 6.50
N ARG A 95 9.83 11.47 7.63
CA ARG A 95 8.54 11.89 8.18
C ARG A 95 7.63 12.63 7.19
N ALA A 96 8.22 13.43 6.29
CA ALA A 96 7.47 14.18 5.27
C ALA A 96 6.82 13.27 4.20
N ARG A 97 7.31 12.03 4.03
CA ARG A 97 6.82 11.05 3.06
C ARG A 97 6.00 9.95 3.72
N PHE A 98 6.53 9.38 4.81
CA PHE A 98 5.86 8.34 5.60
C PHE A 98 6.53 8.18 6.96
N LEU A 99 5.85 7.47 7.89
CA LEU A 99 6.40 7.17 9.21
C LEU A 99 6.91 5.71 9.24
N PRO A 100 8.23 5.45 9.06
CA PRO A 100 8.77 4.09 9.14
C PRO A 100 8.66 3.55 10.56
N SER A 101 8.33 2.26 10.71
CA SER A 101 8.37 1.61 12.02
C SER A 101 9.81 1.29 12.43
N PRO A 102 10.17 1.39 13.73
CA PRO A 102 11.51 1.04 14.20
C PRO A 102 11.93 -0.39 13.85
N VAL A 103 10.97 -1.33 13.78
CA VAL A 103 11.21 -2.73 13.41
C VAL A 103 11.70 -2.84 11.96
N VAL A 104 11.10 -2.09 11.04
CA VAL A 104 11.50 -2.10 9.62
C VAL A 104 12.88 -1.45 9.47
N ILE A 105 13.14 -0.32 10.13
CA ILE A 105 14.47 0.33 10.11
C ILE A 105 15.55 -0.65 10.59
N LYS A 106 15.30 -1.33 11.72
CA LYS A 106 16.22 -2.36 12.24
C LYS A 106 16.51 -3.45 11.20
N LYS A 107 15.47 -3.99 10.55
CA LYS A 107 15.63 -5.02 9.49
C LYS A 107 16.45 -4.51 8.30
N ARG A 108 16.37 -3.22 7.97
CA ARG A 108 17.17 -2.60 6.90
C ARG A 108 18.62 -2.38 7.32
N ILE A 109 18.86 -2.00 8.58
CA ILE A 109 20.22 -1.90 9.13
C ILE A 109 20.92 -3.27 9.07
N GLU A 110 20.27 -4.36 9.50
CA GLU A 110 20.88 -5.70 9.42
C GLU A 110 21.23 -6.08 7.97
N GLY A 111 20.33 -5.84 7.01
CA GLY A 111 20.63 -6.10 5.59
C GLY A 111 21.72 -5.19 4.99
N LEU A 112 21.97 -4.01 5.57
CA LEU A 112 23.11 -3.15 5.21
C LEU A 112 24.42 -3.63 5.85
N ILE A 113 24.35 -4.32 7.00
CA ILE A 113 25.51 -4.98 7.60
C ILE A 113 25.90 -6.22 6.79
N GLU A 114 24.92 -7.04 6.39
CA GLU A 114 25.14 -8.23 5.54
C GLU A 114 25.79 -7.89 4.19
N ARG A 115 25.50 -6.70 3.65
CA ARG A 115 26.07 -6.17 2.40
C ARG A 115 27.31 -5.30 2.62
N GLU A 116 27.87 -5.30 3.83
CA GLU A 116 29.11 -4.59 4.16
C GLU A 116 29.06 -3.08 3.89
N TYR A 117 27.90 -2.44 4.03
CA TYR A 117 27.78 -0.97 4.05
C TYR A 117 27.97 -0.41 5.46
N LEU A 118 27.57 -1.18 6.46
CA LEU A 118 27.67 -0.84 7.88
C LEU A 118 28.35 -1.98 8.64
N ALA A 119 29.04 -1.64 9.72
CA ALA A 119 29.57 -2.60 10.69
C ALA A 119 29.16 -2.21 12.10
N ARG A 120 29.01 -3.19 12.99
CA ARG A 120 28.91 -2.92 14.43
C ARG A 120 30.30 -2.68 14.99
N THR A 121 30.41 -1.74 15.92
CA THR A 121 31.71 -1.50 16.56
C THR A 121 32.10 -2.68 17.46
N PRO A 122 33.41 -2.97 17.63
CA PRO A 122 33.87 -4.07 18.47
C PRO A 122 33.54 -3.87 19.95
N ASP A 123 33.52 -2.61 20.39
CA ASP A 123 33.24 -2.19 21.77
C ASP A 123 31.75 -2.23 22.11
N ASP A 124 30.88 -1.78 21.20
CA ASP A 124 29.43 -1.78 21.42
C ASP A 124 28.64 -2.20 20.17
N ARG A 125 27.86 -3.28 20.30
CA ARG A 125 26.97 -3.77 19.24
C ARG A 125 25.80 -2.83 18.92
N LYS A 126 25.52 -1.85 19.79
CA LYS A 126 24.51 -0.80 19.58
C LYS A 126 25.06 0.41 18.83
N VAL A 127 26.34 0.43 18.48
CA VAL A 127 26.95 1.50 17.70
C VAL A 127 27.37 0.96 16.34
N TYR A 128 27.04 1.70 15.30
CA TYR A 128 27.34 1.36 13.92
C TYR A 128 28.41 2.29 13.35
N THR A 129 29.17 1.76 12.40
CA THR A 129 30.18 2.49 11.62
C THR A 129 29.90 2.29 10.13
N TYR A 130 30.07 3.34 9.34
CA TYR A 130 29.99 3.25 7.88
C TYR A 130 31.31 2.70 7.32
N VAL A 131 31.24 1.69 6.46
CA VAL A 131 32.42 0.93 5.98
C VAL A 131 32.56 0.84 4.46
N ALA A 132 31.63 1.46 3.72
CA ALA A 132 31.67 1.57 2.25
C ALA A 132 32.25 2.90 1.73
#